data_AF-A0AAD0KWX7-F1
#
_entry.id   AF-A0AAD0KWX7-F1
#
_cell.length_a   1.000
_cell.length_b   1.000
_cell.length_c   1.000
_cell.angle_alpha   90.00
_cell.angle_beta   90.00
_cell.angle_gamma   90.00
#
_symmetry.space_group_name_H-M   'P 1'
#
loop_
_entity.id
_entity.type
_entity.pdbx_description
1 polymer ?
#
loop_
_entity_poly.entity_id
_entity_poly.type
_entity_poly.pdbx_seq_one_letter_code
_entity_poly.pdbx_strand_id
1 'polypeptide(L)'
;MTGLKTNEQAIKDAIYKQVDAGLKSNMVDKAGHRWSIEGYTRTVITTTVNRAHHELRTQRMKDYGQTLCVMSWHMASREACAYIQGHVVNMVPPNDPRYNAKYDSIYNHGYGQPSGTLGINCHHNFYPFSEDTNTNNQHPTVTPEEAIKNAGLQQKQRQYERSIRDAKKRLRVAEELEDETMIANSKTLIANRQRKLRQLIKEVNKNDQILARDYNREQIAQSNMRNDENR
;
A
#
# COMPACT_ATOMS: atom_id res chain seq x y z
N MET A 1 -33.56 -30.99 -7.57
CA MET A 1 -32.25 -31.30 -6.93
C MET A 1 -32.16 -30.55 -5.61
N THR A 2 -32.66 -31.15 -4.53
CA THR A 2 -32.76 -30.52 -3.20
C THR A 2 -31.52 -30.84 -2.36
N GLY A 3 -30.81 -29.79 -1.97
CA GLY A 3 -29.59 -29.86 -1.17
C GLY A 3 -29.84 -30.36 0.25
N LEU A 4 -29.19 -31.45 0.61
CA LEU A 4 -29.08 -31.97 1.98
C LEU A 4 -28.12 -31.10 2.80
N LYS A 5 -28.54 -29.90 3.20
CA LYS A 5 -27.88 -29.12 4.25
C LYS A 5 -28.77 -29.09 5.48
N THR A 6 -28.20 -29.38 6.64
CA THR A 6 -28.91 -29.16 7.91
C THR A 6 -29.13 -27.66 8.13
N ASN A 7 -30.14 -27.30 8.92
CA ASN A 7 -30.40 -25.90 9.26
C ASN A 7 -29.16 -25.24 9.90
N GLU A 8 -28.44 -25.98 10.74
CA GLU A 8 -27.19 -25.52 11.36
C GLU A 8 -26.10 -25.24 10.31
N GLN A 9 -25.92 -26.13 9.33
CA GLN A 9 -24.96 -25.92 8.25
C GLN A 9 -25.31 -24.68 7.41
N ALA A 10 -26.61 -24.45 7.17
CA ALA A 10 -27.07 -23.27 6.44
C ALA A 10 -26.78 -21.97 7.20
N ILE A 11 -26.95 -21.97 8.53
CA ILE A 11 -26.60 -20.83 9.40
C ILE A 11 -25.09 -20.56 9.36
N LYS A 12 -24.26 -21.59 9.56
CA LYS A 12 -22.79 -21.46 9.49
C LYS A 12 -22.33 -20.91 8.14
N ASP A 13 -22.88 -21.42 7.04
CA ASP A 13 -22.60 -20.92 5.69
C ASP A 13 -22.98 -19.45 5.49
N ALA A 14 -24.13 -19.02 6.03
CA ALA A 14 -24.56 -17.63 5.98
C ALA A 14 -23.62 -16.71 6.76
N ILE A 15 -23.18 -17.15 7.94
CA ILE A 15 -22.20 -16.41 8.76
C ILE A 15 -20.88 -16.27 8.00
N TYR A 16 -20.33 -17.36 7.42
CA TYR A 16 -19.09 -17.28 6.66
C TYR A 16 -19.19 -16.35 5.45
N LYS A 17 -20.32 -16.35 4.73
CA LYS A 17 -20.55 -15.39 3.62
C LYS A 17 -20.51 -13.95 4.10
N GLN A 18 -21.08 -13.67 5.28
CA GLN A 18 -21.07 -12.33 5.85
C GLN A 18 -19.65 -11.91 6.28
N VAL A 19 -18.86 -12.84 6.80
CA VAL A 19 -17.45 -12.60 7.17
C VAL A 19 -16.59 -12.34 5.95
N ASP A 20 -16.74 -13.15 4.90
CA ASP A 20 -16.02 -12.98 3.63
C ASP A 20 -16.39 -11.64 2.96
N ALA A 21 -17.66 -11.23 3.05
CA ALA A 21 -18.11 -9.92 2.57
C ALA A 21 -17.54 -8.76 3.42
N GLY A 22 -17.26 -9.02 4.71
CA GLY A 22 -16.82 -8.04 5.67
C GLY A 22 -17.87 -6.97 5.98
N LEU A 23 -17.47 -5.95 6.74
CA LEU A 23 -18.29 -4.75 6.93
C LEU A 23 -18.38 -4.02 5.59
N LYS A 24 -19.56 -4.08 4.97
CA LYS A 24 -19.84 -3.34 3.74
C LYS A 24 -19.69 -1.85 4.03
N SER A 25 -18.67 -1.23 3.43
CA SER A 25 -18.55 0.23 3.42
C SER A 25 -19.37 0.81 2.26
N ASN A 26 -19.81 2.05 2.43
CA ASN A 26 -20.30 2.88 1.32
C ASN A 26 -19.14 3.56 0.56
N MET A 27 -17.89 3.18 0.86
CA MET A 27 -16.71 3.72 0.21
C MET A 27 -16.46 2.93 -1.07
N VAL A 28 -16.93 3.48 -2.19
CA VAL A 28 -16.78 2.93 -3.53
C VAL A 28 -15.86 3.86 -4.31
N ASP A 29 -14.81 3.33 -4.92
CA ASP A 29 -13.97 4.16 -5.80
C ASP A 29 -14.64 4.43 -7.16
N LYS A 30 -14.04 5.32 -7.95
CA LYS A 30 -14.54 5.68 -9.28
C LYS A 30 -14.67 4.47 -10.23
N ALA A 31 -13.95 3.38 -9.99
CA ALA A 31 -14.01 2.16 -10.77
C ALA A 31 -15.03 1.14 -10.21
N GLY A 32 -15.81 1.51 -9.19
CA GLY A 32 -16.85 0.67 -8.62
C GLY A 32 -16.36 -0.33 -7.56
N HIS A 33 -15.07 -0.30 -7.19
CA HIS A 33 -14.57 -1.23 -6.17
C HIS A 33 -14.93 -0.73 -4.77
N ARG A 34 -15.47 -1.62 -3.96
CA ARG A 34 -15.73 -1.36 -2.53
C ARG A 34 -14.44 -1.49 -1.73
N TRP A 35 -14.17 -0.48 -0.92
CA TRP A 35 -13.01 -0.46 -0.05
C TRP A 35 -13.35 -1.07 1.31
N SER A 36 -12.47 -1.91 1.84
CA SER A 36 -12.57 -2.27 3.26
C SER A 36 -12.28 -1.04 4.11
N ILE A 37 -12.98 -0.89 5.24
CA ILE A 37 -12.74 0.21 6.19
C ILE A 37 -11.27 0.23 6.61
N GLU A 38 -10.68 -0.93 6.92
CA GLU A 38 -9.27 -1.06 7.29
C GLU A 38 -8.32 -0.57 6.18
N GLY A 39 -8.59 -0.97 4.93
CA GLY A 39 -7.78 -0.58 3.78
C GLY A 39 -7.86 0.92 3.50
N TYR A 40 -9.07 1.49 3.56
CA TYR A 40 -9.29 2.92 3.39
C TYR A 40 -8.61 3.73 4.49
N THR A 41 -8.84 3.40 5.76
CA THR A 41 -8.25 4.09 6.91
C THR A 41 -6.72 4.06 6.84
N ARG A 42 -6.12 2.92 6.49
CA ARG A 42 -4.65 2.84 6.30
C ARG A 42 -4.17 3.78 5.20
N THR A 43 -4.83 3.81 4.04
CA THR A 43 -4.46 4.71 2.94
C THR A 43 -4.60 6.17 3.33
N VAL A 44 -5.69 6.56 3.99
CA VAL A 44 -5.88 7.94 4.46
C VAL A 44 -4.79 8.33 5.44
N ILE A 45 -4.53 7.53 6.48
CA ILE A 45 -3.51 7.83 7.48
C ILE A 45 -2.12 7.99 6.83
N THR A 46 -1.67 7.01 6.05
CA THR A 46 -0.35 7.07 5.40
C THR A 46 -0.24 8.26 4.46
N THR A 47 -1.28 8.54 3.67
CA THR A 47 -1.25 9.66 2.72
C THR A 47 -1.26 11.00 3.46
N THR A 48 -2.06 11.16 4.51
CA THR A 48 -2.15 12.41 5.28
C THR A 48 -0.82 12.74 5.96
N VAL A 49 -0.17 11.74 6.58
CA VAL A 49 1.16 11.94 7.19
C VAL A 49 2.18 12.39 6.14
N ASN A 50 2.25 11.70 5.00
CA ASN A 50 3.20 12.07 3.94
C ASN A 50 2.89 13.46 3.36
N ARG A 51 1.61 13.81 3.17
CA ARG A 51 1.21 15.14 2.71
C ARG A 51 1.64 16.24 3.67
N ALA A 52 1.45 16.06 4.97
CA ALA A 52 1.89 17.05 5.97
C ALA A 52 3.42 17.26 5.92
N HIS A 53 4.21 16.18 5.80
CA HIS A 53 5.66 16.29 5.62
C HIS A 53 6.05 17.00 4.32
N HIS A 54 5.37 16.71 3.21
CA HIS A 54 5.62 17.37 1.93
C HIS A 54 5.26 18.85 1.99
N GLU A 55 4.13 19.21 2.59
CA GLU A 55 3.68 20.59 2.73
C GLU A 55 4.68 21.43 3.54
N LEU A 56 5.17 20.90 4.67
CA LEU A 56 6.22 21.57 5.46
C LEU A 56 7.51 21.80 4.65
N ARG A 57 7.94 20.81 3.85
CA ARG A 57 9.14 20.96 3.00
C ARG A 57 8.91 21.97 1.87
N THR A 58 7.77 21.89 1.19
CA THR A 58 7.40 22.82 0.13
C THR A 58 7.28 24.25 0.67
N GLN A 59 6.75 24.43 1.88
CA GLN A 59 6.67 25.76 2.49
C GLN A 59 8.07 26.32 2.77
N ARG A 60 8.96 25.54 3.36
CA ARG A 60 10.37 25.96 3.56
C ARG A 60 11.04 26.33 2.24
N MET A 61 10.82 25.55 1.18
CA MET A 61 11.36 25.89 -0.14
C MET A 61 10.86 27.26 -0.62
N LYS A 62 9.56 27.57 -0.44
CA LYS A 62 9.00 28.87 -0.78
C LYS A 62 9.61 30.01 0.02
N ASP A 63 9.82 29.81 1.32
CA ASP A 63 10.39 30.83 2.22
C ASP A 63 11.81 31.25 1.79
N TYR A 64 12.58 30.31 1.19
CA TYR A 64 13.91 30.56 0.64
C TYR A 64 13.93 30.78 -0.89
N GLY A 65 12.77 30.93 -1.54
CA GLY A 65 12.67 31.12 -2.98
C GLY A 65 13.16 29.94 -3.83
N GLN A 66 13.32 28.74 -3.25
CA GLN A 66 13.79 27.55 -3.95
C GLN A 66 12.66 26.89 -4.73
N THR A 67 12.93 26.55 -5.99
CA THR A 67 11.97 25.86 -6.88
C THR A 67 12.43 24.48 -7.31
N LEU A 68 13.69 24.12 -7.07
CA LEU A 68 14.26 22.83 -7.44
C LEU A 68 14.35 21.90 -6.23
N CYS A 69 14.11 20.62 -6.49
CA CYS A 69 14.37 19.56 -5.53
C CYS A 69 14.98 18.35 -6.23
N VAL A 70 15.64 17.48 -5.47
CA VAL A 70 15.99 16.15 -5.91
C VAL A 70 15.00 15.14 -5.34
N MET A 71 14.47 14.27 -6.21
CA MET A 71 13.57 13.20 -5.81
C MET A 71 14.35 12.04 -5.20
N SER A 72 13.90 11.52 -4.06
CA SER A 72 14.39 10.22 -3.55
C SER A 72 14.12 9.12 -4.57
N TRP A 73 14.85 8.01 -4.51
CA TRP A 73 14.60 6.84 -5.36
C TRP A 73 14.28 5.58 -4.56
N HIS A 74 13.54 4.67 -5.20
CA HIS A 74 13.13 3.39 -4.62
C HIS A 74 13.25 2.26 -5.66
N MET A 75 13.46 1.03 -5.17
CA MET A 75 13.50 -0.17 -6.03
C MET A 75 12.16 -0.44 -6.73
N ALA A 76 11.05 0.06 -6.17
CA ALA A 76 9.69 -0.16 -6.66
C ALA A 76 8.92 1.17 -6.66
N SER A 77 8.56 1.63 -7.85
CA SER A 77 7.95 2.93 -8.06
C SER A 77 6.87 2.82 -9.12
N ARG A 78 5.75 3.53 -8.95
CA ARG A 78 4.76 3.67 -10.02
C ARG A 78 5.34 4.47 -11.18
N GLU A 79 4.71 4.37 -12.34
CA GLU A 79 5.09 5.06 -13.57
C GLU A 79 5.31 6.57 -13.37
N ALA A 80 4.36 7.27 -12.75
CA ALA A 80 4.44 8.69 -12.45
C ALA A 80 5.62 9.10 -11.53
N CYS A 81 6.31 8.16 -10.89
CA CYS A 81 7.49 8.45 -10.08
C CYS A 81 8.76 7.85 -10.66
N ALA A 82 8.65 6.77 -11.44
CA ALA A 82 9.78 5.97 -11.88
C ALA A 82 10.75 6.74 -12.78
N TYR A 83 10.25 7.65 -13.62
CA TYR A 83 11.08 8.45 -14.53
C TYR A 83 11.76 9.64 -13.87
N ILE A 84 11.17 10.19 -12.80
CA ILE A 84 11.71 11.38 -12.11
C ILE A 84 12.49 11.08 -10.84
N GLN A 85 12.37 9.86 -10.29
CA GLN A 85 13.11 9.48 -9.10
C GLN A 85 14.62 9.60 -9.34
N GLY A 86 15.36 10.08 -8.35
CA GLY A 86 16.79 10.32 -8.45
C GLY A 86 17.21 11.53 -9.28
N HIS A 87 16.28 12.24 -9.92
CA HIS A 87 16.57 13.42 -10.71
C HIS A 87 16.25 14.70 -9.96
N VAL A 88 16.91 15.78 -10.38
CA VAL A 88 16.52 17.13 -10.01
C VAL A 88 15.29 17.51 -10.83
N VAL A 89 14.28 18.06 -10.18
CA VAL A 89 12.99 18.44 -10.80
C VAL A 89 12.52 19.79 -10.28
N ASN A 90 11.70 20.47 -11.09
CA ASN A 90 10.97 21.66 -10.71
C ASN A 90 9.76 21.28 -9.82
N MET A 91 9.63 21.95 -8.69
CA MET A 91 8.46 21.95 -7.80
C MET A 91 7.39 22.98 -8.21
N VAL A 92 7.59 23.63 -9.36
CA VAL A 92 6.67 24.60 -9.98
C VAL A 92 6.24 24.11 -11.36
N PRO A 93 5.05 24.48 -11.85
CA PRO A 93 4.59 24.08 -13.17
C PRO A 93 5.43 24.74 -14.29
N PRO A 94 5.46 24.19 -15.51
CA PRO A 94 6.26 24.74 -16.62
C PRO A 94 5.93 26.18 -17.04
N ASN A 95 4.75 26.69 -16.69
CA ASN A 95 4.34 28.07 -16.97
C ASN A 95 4.71 29.07 -15.86
N ASP A 96 5.33 28.61 -14.77
CA ASP A 96 5.81 29.50 -13.70
C ASP A 96 7.07 30.25 -14.17
N PRO A 97 7.18 31.58 -13.95
CA PRO A 97 8.37 32.34 -14.32
C PRO A 97 9.69 31.84 -13.69
N ARG A 98 9.61 31.09 -12.59
CA ARG A 98 10.75 30.51 -11.87
C ARG A 98 11.08 29.08 -12.32
N TYR A 99 10.41 28.59 -13.36
CA TYR A 99 10.68 27.28 -13.95
C TYR A 99 12.07 27.28 -14.60
N ASN A 100 12.87 26.27 -14.25
CA ASN A 100 14.17 26.05 -14.88
C ASN A 100 14.03 25.01 -16.00
N ALA A 101 14.26 25.43 -17.24
CA ALA A 101 14.11 24.59 -18.44
C ALA A 101 15.08 23.40 -18.52
N LYS A 102 16.14 23.36 -17.69
CA LYS A 102 17.07 22.24 -17.60
C LYS A 102 16.44 20.98 -17.00
N TYR A 103 15.41 21.13 -16.18
CA TYR A 103 14.82 20.05 -15.40
C TYR A 103 13.34 19.87 -15.71
N ASP A 104 12.85 18.63 -15.63
CA ASP A 104 11.42 18.35 -15.77
C ASP A 104 10.64 18.87 -14.54
N SER A 105 9.32 19.03 -14.65
CA SER A 105 8.44 19.45 -13.57
C SER A 105 7.67 18.28 -12.97
N ILE A 106 7.53 18.23 -11.65
CA ILE A 106 6.66 17.24 -10.99
C ILE A 106 5.20 17.32 -11.47
N TYR A 107 4.76 18.47 -11.99
CA TYR A 107 3.41 18.66 -12.52
C TYR A 107 3.18 17.85 -13.81
N ASN A 108 4.23 17.63 -14.61
CA ASN A 108 4.18 16.74 -15.78
C ASN A 108 3.98 15.27 -15.38
N HIS A 109 4.22 14.96 -14.10
CA HIS A 109 4.06 13.65 -13.48
C HIS A 109 2.82 13.56 -12.60
N GLY A 110 1.83 14.40 -12.85
CA GLY A 110 0.51 14.35 -12.21
C GLY A 110 0.51 14.78 -10.75
N TYR A 111 1.46 15.60 -10.31
CA TYR A 111 1.43 16.17 -8.97
C TYR A 111 0.07 16.85 -8.69
N GLY A 112 -0.47 16.63 -7.48
CA GLY A 112 -1.82 17.04 -7.10
C GLY A 112 -2.93 16.02 -7.42
N GLN A 113 -2.67 15.03 -8.29
CA GLN A 113 -3.58 13.91 -8.53
C GLN A 113 -3.28 12.73 -7.62
N PRO A 114 -4.29 11.94 -7.18
CA PRO A 114 -4.06 10.76 -6.36
C PRO A 114 -3.06 9.77 -6.97
N SER A 115 -3.15 9.52 -8.29
CA SER A 115 -2.30 8.58 -9.02
C SER A 115 -0.95 9.17 -9.47
N GLY A 116 -0.78 10.48 -9.47
CA GLY A 116 0.47 11.15 -9.86
C GLY A 116 1.44 11.35 -8.70
N THR A 117 2.65 11.80 -8.98
CA THR A 117 3.77 11.87 -8.02
C THR A 117 3.40 12.55 -6.71
N LEU A 118 3.97 12.05 -5.60
CA LEU A 118 3.63 12.45 -4.22
C LEU A 118 2.12 12.30 -3.83
N GLY A 119 1.30 11.65 -4.66
CA GLY A 119 -0.08 11.26 -4.38
C GLY A 119 -0.27 10.08 -3.40
N ILE A 120 -1.45 9.45 -3.44
CA ILE A 120 -1.86 8.40 -2.47
C ILE A 120 -0.89 7.22 -2.46
N ASN A 121 -0.57 6.71 -1.27
CA ASN A 121 0.36 5.58 -1.07
C ASN A 121 1.77 5.77 -1.69
N CYS A 122 2.15 7.01 -2.05
CA CYS A 122 3.51 7.31 -2.48
C CYS A 122 4.43 7.43 -1.27
N HIS A 123 5.62 6.84 -1.35
CA HIS A 123 6.64 6.90 -0.30
C HIS A 123 7.88 7.70 -0.74
N HIS A 124 7.81 8.37 -1.90
CA HIS A 124 8.88 9.25 -2.35
C HIS A 124 8.94 10.49 -1.46
N ASN A 125 10.15 10.85 -1.07
CA ASN A 125 10.48 12.14 -0.51
C ASN A 125 11.15 13.00 -1.58
N PHE A 126 11.27 14.29 -1.30
CA PHE A 126 12.09 15.21 -2.07
C PHE A 126 12.92 16.05 -1.11
N TYR A 127 14.05 16.53 -1.61
CA TYR A 127 15.00 17.35 -0.87
C TYR A 127 15.28 18.63 -1.66
N PRO A 128 15.20 19.83 -1.05
CA PRO A 128 15.53 21.07 -1.75
C PRO A 128 16.91 21.00 -2.40
N PHE A 129 17.04 21.53 -3.60
CA PHE A 129 18.25 21.48 -4.40
C PHE A 129 18.60 22.86 -4.93
N SER A 130 19.87 23.23 -4.83
CA SER A 130 20.46 24.43 -5.41
C SER A 130 21.62 24.02 -6.30
N GLU A 131 21.60 24.43 -7.57
CA GLU A 131 22.64 24.09 -8.54
C GLU A 131 24.03 24.58 -8.11
N ASP A 132 24.09 25.70 -7.39
CA ASP A 132 25.35 26.34 -6.99
C ASP A 132 26.02 25.63 -5.80
N THR A 133 25.23 24.96 -4.95
CA THR A 133 25.71 24.46 -3.65
C THR A 133 25.51 22.97 -3.44
N ASN A 134 24.68 22.31 -4.25
CA ASN A 134 24.36 20.90 -4.06
C ASN A 134 24.85 20.03 -5.22
N THR A 135 25.35 18.86 -4.87
CA THR A 135 25.61 17.77 -5.81
C THR A 135 24.52 16.72 -5.61
N ASN A 136 23.91 16.26 -6.70
CA ASN A 136 22.91 15.19 -6.63
C ASN A 136 23.57 13.88 -6.19
N ASN A 137 23.14 13.33 -5.06
CA ASN A 137 23.60 12.07 -4.49
C ASN A 137 22.59 10.92 -4.65
N GLN A 138 21.51 11.13 -5.39
CA GLN A 138 20.50 10.12 -5.67
C GLN A 138 20.89 9.37 -6.95
N HIS A 139 21.31 8.12 -6.79
CA HIS A 139 21.74 7.26 -7.88
C HIS A 139 20.86 6.01 -7.91
N PRO A 140 19.73 6.02 -8.65
CA PRO A 140 18.90 4.84 -8.81
C PRO A 140 19.72 3.67 -9.34
N THR A 141 19.60 2.51 -8.70
CA THR A 141 20.25 1.28 -9.15
C THR A 141 19.37 0.44 -10.08
N VAL A 142 18.16 0.92 -10.38
CA VAL A 142 17.18 0.27 -11.25
C VAL A 142 16.69 1.25 -12.30
N THR A 143 16.38 0.75 -13.49
CA THR A 143 15.72 1.53 -14.53
C THR A 143 14.28 1.87 -14.14
N PRO A 144 13.68 2.92 -14.71
CA PRO A 144 12.26 3.23 -14.51
C PRO A 144 11.35 2.02 -14.80
N GLU A 145 11.61 1.29 -15.88
CA GLU A 145 10.83 0.12 -16.30
C GLU A 145 10.90 -1.02 -15.26
N GLU A 146 12.10 -1.27 -14.71
CA GLU A 146 12.29 -2.24 -13.63
C GLU A 146 11.58 -1.80 -12.35
N ALA A 147 11.64 -0.51 -11.99
CA ALA A 147 10.96 0.01 -10.82
C ALA A 147 9.43 -0.16 -10.93
N ILE A 148 8.86 0.06 -12.11
CA ILE A 148 7.43 -0.16 -12.40
C ILE A 148 7.07 -1.65 -12.26
N LYS A 149 7.89 -2.54 -12.83
CA LYS A 149 7.72 -3.99 -12.70
C LYS A 149 7.78 -4.44 -11.24
N ASN A 150 8.72 -3.90 -10.47
CA ASN A 150 8.88 -4.18 -9.05
C ASN A 150 7.68 -3.70 -8.22
N ALA A 151 7.06 -2.57 -8.59
CA ALA A 151 5.80 -2.14 -7.99
C ALA A 151 4.67 -3.16 -8.19
N GLY A 152 4.59 -3.80 -9.36
CA GLY A 152 3.67 -4.92 -9.62
C GLY A 152 3.92 -6.13 -8.70
N LEU A 153 5.18 -6.46 -8.45
CA LEU A 153 5.56 -7.53 -7.50
C LEU A 153 5.15 -7.18 -6.06
N GLN A 154 5.34 -5.93 -5.65
CA GLN A 154 4.87 -5.45 -4.34
C GLN A 154 3.33 -5.54 -4.25
N GLN A 155 2.60 -5.16 -5.29
CA GLN A 155 1.13 -5.28 -5.30
C GLN A 155 0.68 -6.76 -5.15
N LYS A 156 1.37 -7.68 -5.83
CA LYS A 156 1.14 -9.13 -5.68
C LYS A 156 1.41 -9.60 -4.25
N GLN A 157 2.48 -9.11 -3.61
CA GLN A 157 2.75 -9.36 -2.19
C GLN A 157 1.58 -8.88 -1.31
N ARG A 158 1.09 -7.65 -1.53
CA ARG A 158 -0.04 -7.09 -0.74
C ARG A 158 -1.33 -7.88 -0.95
N GLN A 159 -1.55 -8.46 -2.13
CA GLN A 159 -2.68 -9.35 -2.37
C GLN A 159 -2.60 -10.62 -1.51
N TYR A 160 -1.42 -11.26 -1.44
CA TYR A 160 -1.21 -12.41 -0.57
C TYR A 160 -1.46 -12.07 0.90
N GLU A 161 -0.94 -10.96 1.39
CA GLU A 161 -1.11 -10.52 2.78
C GLU A 161 -2.58 -10.26 3.13
N ARG A 162 -3.34 -9.60 2.26
CA ARG A 162 -4.79 -9.44 2.41
C ARG A 162 -5.49 -10.79 2.49
N SER A 163 -5.16 -11.71 1.57
CA SER A 163 -5.75 -13.05 1.57
C SER A 163 -5.43 -13.84 2.84
N ILE A 164 -4.24 -13.69 3.42
CA ILE A 164 -3.87 -14.33 4.69
C ILE A 164 -4.70 -13.74 5.83
N ARG A 165 -4.87 -12.42 5.86
CA ARG A 165 -5.69 -11.73 6.86
C ARG A 165 -7.14 -12.18 6.79
N ASP A 166 -7.71 -12.30 5.60
CA ASP A 166 -9.09 -12.74 5.41
C ASP A 166 -9.29 -14.20 5.85
N ALA A 167 -8.33 -15.09 5.57
CA ALA A 167 -8.36 -16.46 6.11
C ALA A 167 -8.27 -16.51 7.63
N LYS A 168 -7.48 -15.62 8.26
CA LYS A 168 -7.40 -15.51 9.72
C LYS A 168 -8.70 -14.99 10.34
N LYS A 169 -9.40 -14.06 9.69
CA LYS A 169 -10.75 -13.63 10.11
C LYS A 169 -11.72 -14.82 10.08
N ARG A 170 -11.67 -15.63 9.02
CA ARG A 170 -12.50 -16.83 8.91
C ARG A 170 -12.17 -17.87 9.98
N LEU A 171 -10.88 -18.09 10.26
CA LEU A 171 -10.45 -18.98 11.33
C LEU A 171 -11.05 -18.58 12.68
N ARG A 172 -10.97 -17.30 13.06
CA ARG A 172 -11.56 -16.79 14.31
C ARG A 172 -13.05 -17.10 14.44
N VAL A 173 -13.79 -16.97 13.34
CA VAL A 173 -15.22 -17.25 13.33
C VAL A 173 -15.50 -18.75 13.37
N ALA A 174 -14.68 -19.56 12.71
CA ALA A 174 -14.78 -21.02 12.80
C ALA A 174 -14.51 -21.51 14.23
N GLU A 175 -13.55 -20.90 14.94
CA GLU A 175 -13.27 -21.15 16.35
C GLU A 175 -14.48 -20.80 17.24
N GLU A 176 -15.12 -19.65 17.02
CA GLU A 176 -16.33 -19.22 17.75
C GLU A 176 -17.55 -20.13 17.49
N LEU A 177 -17.65 -20.71 16.29
CA LEU A 177 -18.74 -21.61 15.90
C LEU A 177 -18.45 -23.09 16.21
N GLU A 178 -17.31 -23.38 16.86
CA GLU A 178 -16.82 -24.73 17.17
C GLU A 178 -16.85 -25.66 15.94
N ASP A 179 -16.58 -25.11 14.75
CA ASP A 179 -16.62 -25.82 13.47
C ASP A 179 -15.25 -26.44 13.18
N GLU A 180 -14.97 -27.60 13.76
CA GLU A 180 -13.68 -28.30 13.66
C GLU A 180 -13.20 -28.51 12.23
N THR A 181 -14.15 -28.80 11.32
CA THR A 181 -13.84 -28.99 9.90
C THR A 181 -13.35 -27.67 9.28
N MET A 182 -14.04 -26.56 9.55
CA MET A 182 -13.63 -25.25 9.04
C MET A 182 -12.37 -24.72 9.72
N ILE A 183 -12.15 -25.03 10.99
CA ILE A 183 -10.90 -24.70 11.72
C ILE A 183 -9.71 -25.37 11.03
N ALA A 184 -9.78 -26.69 10.80
CA ALA A 184 -8.71 -27.43 10.13
C ALA A 184 -8.45 -26.92 8.70
N ASN A 185 -9.52 -26.66 7.94
CA ASN A 185 -9.44 -26.12 6.59
C ASN A 185 -8.81 -24.71 6.57
N SER A 186 -9.21 -23.84 7.50
CA SER A 186 -8.70 -22.46 7.58
C SER A 186 -7.22 -22.43 7.98
N LYS A 187 -6.80 -23.24 8.95
CA LYS A 187 -5.38 -23.40 9.33
C LYS A 187 -4.54 -23.86 8.14
N THR A 188 -5.00 -24.87 7.40
CA THR A 188 -4.34 -25.36 6.19
C THR A 188 -4.24 -24.29 5.11
N LEU A 189 -5.33 -23.53 4.88
CA LEU A 189 -5.36 -22.44 3.91
C LEU A 189 -4.38 -21.32 4.25
N ILE A 190 -4.30 -20.92 5.53
CA ILE A 190 -3.35 -19.91 6.00
C ILE A 190 -1.92 -20.38 5.75
N ALA A 191 -1.58 -21.61 6.16
CA ALA A 191 -0.25 -22.18 5.98
C ALA A 191 0.16 -22.21 4.50
N ASN A 192 -0.76 -22.61 3.62
CA ASN A 192 -0.55 -22.63 2.17
C ASN A 192 -0.32 -21.22 1.60
N ARG A 193 -1.13 -20.23 1.98
CA ARG A 193 -0.99 -18.84 1.52
C ARG A 193 0.33 -18.22 2.01
N GLN A 194 0.69 -18.46 3.26
CA GLN A 194 1.97 -18.00 3.82
C GLN A 194 3.17 -18.68 3.13
N ARG A 195 3.07 -19.96 2.77
CA ARG A 195 4.10 -20.65 1.99
C ARG A 195 4.28 -20.00 0.62
N LYS A 196 3.18 -19.74 -0.11
CA LYS A 196 3.21 -19.04 -1.41
C LYS A 196 3.82 -17.64 -1.29
N LEU A 197 3.49 -16.89 -0.24
CA LEU A 197 4.08 -15.59 0.03
C LEU A 197 5.60 -15.69 0.26
N ARG A 198 6.05 -16.64 1.09
CA ARG A 198 7.49 -16.88 1.31
C ARG A 198 8.20 -17.27 0.03
N GLN A 199 7.58 -18.10 -0.80
CA GLN A 199 8.12 -18.50 -2.09
C GLN A 199 8.26 -17.31 -3.04
N LEU A 200 7.22 -16.47 -3.17
CA LEU A 200 7.28 -15.24 -3.97
C LEU A 200 8.44 -14.35 -3.52
N ILE A 201 8.59 -14.11 -2.22
CA ILE A 201 9.66 -13.26 -1.68
C ILE A 201 11.04 -13.88 -1.98
N LYS A 202 11.19 -15.19 -1.79
CA LYS A 202 12.44 -15.91 -2.07
C LYS A 202 12.82 -15.85 -3.56
N GLU A 203 11.84 -16.04 -4.45
CA GLU A 203 12.06 -16.03 -5.90
C GLU A 203 12.42 -14.64 -6.40
N VAL A 204 11.71 -13.62 -5.94
CA VAL A 204 11.96 -12.23 -6.35
C VAL A 204 13.29 -11.72 -5.79
N ASN A 205 13.63 -12.07 -4.55
CA ASN A 205 14.85 -11.58 -3.92
C ASN A 205 16.11 -12.41 -4.20
N LYS A 206 16.10 -13.23 -5.25
CA LYS A 206 17.26 -14.07 -5.60
C LYS A 206 18.50 -13.24 -5.94
N ASN A 207 18.28 -12.11 -6.63
CA ASN A 207 19.36 -11.23 -7.09
C ASN A 207 19.35 -9.89 -6.32
N ASP A 208 18.16 -9.32 -6.10
CA ASP A 208 18.02 -8.00 -5.49
C ASP A 208 16.97 -8.00 -4.37
N GLN A 209 17.22 -7.32 -3.27
CA GLN A 209 16.29 -7.22 -2.16
C GLN A 209 15.13 -6.26 -2.48
N ILE A 210 14.10 -6.74 -3.18
CA ILE A 210 12.95 -5.94 -3.65
C ILE A 210 11.75 -6.04 -2.70
N LEU A 211 11.46 -7.23 -2.18
CA LEU A 211 10.32 -7.51 -1.32
C LEU A 211 10.76 -7.74 0.13
N ALA A 212 10.02 -7.21 1.10
CA ALA A 212 10.24 -7.48 2.51
C ALA A 212 8.97 -8.01 3.14
N ARG A 213 9.06 -9.12 3.90
CA ARG A 213 7.92 -9.68 4.62
C ARG A 213 7.64 -8.83 5.86
N ASP A 214 6.40 -8.40 5.99
CA ASP A 214 5.92 -7.63 7.14
C ASP A 214 4.77 -8.41 7.81
N TYR A 215 5.05 -9.02 8.96
CA TYR A 215 4.09 -9.83 9.69
C TYR A 215 2.89 -9.03 10.19
N ASN A 216 3.07 -7.73 10.47
CA ASN A 216 1.98 -6.87 10.94
C ASN A 216 0.89 -6.71 9.87
N ARG A 217 1.24 -6.88 8.59
CA ARG A 217 0.27 -6.85 7.48
C ARG A 217 -0.53 -8.12 7.34
N GLU A 218 -0.07 -9.24 7.92
CA GLU A 218 -0.82 -10.49 7.98
C GLU A 218 -1.68 -10.59 9.25
N GLN A 219 -1.55 -9.67 10.21
CA GLN A 219 -2.30 -9.70 11.47
C GLN A 219 -3.73 -9.16 11.28
N ILE A 220 -4.63 -9.68 12.10
CA ILE A 220 -5.98 -9.14 12.32
C ILE A 220 -5.97 -8.38 13.64
N ALA A 221 -6.75 -7.31 13.75
CA ALA A 221 -6.93 -6.65 15.04
C ALA A 221 -7.45 -7.69 16.06
N GLN A 222 -6.73 -7.83 17.17
CA GLN A 222 -7.19 -8.61 18.30
C GLN A 222 -8.06 -7.68 19.14
N SER A 223 -9.36 -7.94 19.12
CA SER A 223 -10.26 -7.38 20.12
C SER A 223 -9.97 -8.10 21.42
N ASN A 224 -9.14 -7.52 22.30
CA ASN A 224 -9.21 -7.85 23.72
C ASN A 224 -10.52 -7.25 24.26
N MET A 225 -11.66 -7.79 23.83
CA MET A 225 -12.89 -7.64 24.60
C MET A 225 -12.77 -8.62 25.76
N ARG A 226 -12.00 -8.22 26.78
CA ARG A 226 -12.20 -8.79 28.10
C ARG A 226 -13.62 -8.35 28.48
N ASN A 227 -14.50 -9.31 28.68
CA ASN A 227 -15.72 -9.05 29.42
C ASN A 227 -15.28 -8.56 30.80
N ASP A 228 -15.35 -7.24 31.03
CA ASP A 228 -15.36 -6.69 32.37
C ASP A 228 -16.72 -7.04 32.99
N GLU A 229 -16.96 -8.34 33.22
CA GLU A 229 -17.98 -8.82 34.14
C GLU A 229 -17.30 -8.98 35.50
N ASN A 230 -17.19 -7.85 36.21
CA ASN A 230 -17.34 -7.71 37.66
C ASN A 230 -16.81 -6.34 38.11
N ARG A 231 -17.71 -5.35 38.19
CA ARG A 231 -17.58 -4.28 39.18
C ARG A 231 -18.93 -3.69 39.54
#